data_AF-A0A352F490-F1
#
_entry.id   AF-A0A352F490-F1
#
_cell.length_a   1.000
_cell.length_b   1.000
_cell.length_c   1.000
_cell.angle_alpha   90.00
_cell.angle_beta   90.00
_cell.angle_gamma   90.00
#
_symmetry.space_group_name_H-M   'P 1'
#
loop_
_entity.id
_entity.type
_entity.pdbx_description
1 polymer ?
#
loop_
_entity_poly.entity_id
_entity_poly.type
_entity_poly.pdbx_seq_one_letter_code
_entity_poly.pdbx_strand_id
1 'polypeptide(L)'
;MRGLRIILDKSVVYGLNNSEVDSLDRYFFQIVPHILTDEILADLTKESDSRTATRIAANTYRVSGNHGLTLNFRTRLANSLLGREIPMDGRFLASGETVVRTESGSLATIVETPLEDEILARWEGGEFTSEEKVWARRFRRGKEGLLNFKLYTDAITRAGLSFADPKTDEDLVATVDELLANRRLLPELSIILAHEFGIPAVSIKRVALRWSNEGRKAFEVFAPYAFFCLRANFLWNLGLTNPQLFKPDKNDRKDLEYCYYLPNTQVFSSRDKKHRRLVPALLRPDQSFVDGDELKQDLRRINEDWNRLSREERIALNAQRGDAPPENENSAIYQLWKKHDGKINPSTHREIVDRKLVDLSLPKEEQVPFTFRDFMQKKAKEIRNGKRLTQREREELNGIHNGKDPTTMLMFRKTVNRERLRKWYPELTDSDLEKENSNEQSEIYLDPEEYRDLLIC
;
A
#
# COMPACT_ATOMS: atom_id res chain seq x y z
N MET A 1 3.20 -10.73 5.18
CA MET A 1 3.50 -9.31 5.46
C MET A 1 3.25 -9.07 6.93
N ARG A 2 4.25 -8.58 7.67
CA ARG A 2 4.13 -8.24 9.09
C ARG A 2 3.49 -6.87 9.28
N GLY A 3 2.65 -6.72 10.30
CA GLY A 3 2.07 -5.46 10.73
C GLY A 3 0.81 -5.01 9.96
N LEU A 4 0.09 -4.08 10.57
CA LEU A 4 -1.11 -3.47 9.98
C LEU A 4 -0.75 -2.65 8.75
N ARG A 5 -1.55 -2.76 7.69
CA ARG A 5 -1.34 -2.00 6.45
C ARG A 5 -1.78 -0.55 6.63
N ILE A 6 -0.85 0.38 6.49
CA ILE A 6 -1.11 1.81 6.69
C ILE A 6 -0.71 2.65 5.47
N ILE A 7 -1.55 3.62 5.12
CA ILE A 7 -1.18 4.71 4.22
C ILE A 7 -1.01 5.97 5.08
N LEU A 8 0.14 6.64 4.91
CA LEU A 8 0.40 7.95 5.49
C LEU A 8 0.41 8.99 4.38
N ASP A 9 -0.30 10.10 4.57
CA ASP A 9 -0.13 11.24 3.68
C ASP A 9 1.18 12.00 3.97
N LYS A 10 1.52 12.94 3.08
CA LYS A 10 2.71 13.79 3.25
C LYS A 10 2.74 14.51 4.60
N SER A 11 1.60 14.96 5.11
CA SER A 11 1.53 15.74 6.35
C SER A 11 1.96 14.92 7.57
N VAL A 12 1.63 13.62 7.59
CA VAL A 12 2.08 12.70 8.64
C VAL A 12 3.54 12.34 8.43
N VAL A 13 3.90 11.87 7.23
CA VAL A 13 5.28 11.48 6.91
C VAL A 13 6.24 12.59 7.28
N TYR A 14 5.96 13.84 6.88
CA TYR A 14 6.88 14.94 7.11
C TYR A 14 6.96 15.35 8.58
N GLY A 15 5.95 15.00 9.37
CA GLY A 15 5.87 15.27 10.81
C GLY A 15 6.64 14.28 11.67
N LEU A 16 6.99 13.08 11.17
CA LEU A 16 7.67 12.05 11.96
C LEU A 16 9.19 12.29 12.05
N ASN A 17 9.80 11.98 13.20
CA ASN A 17 11.24 11.87 13.35
C ASN A 17 11.70 10.40 13.19
N ASN A 18 13.02 10.17 13.11
CA ASN A 18 13.56 8.82 12.86
C ASN A 18 13.15 7.80 13.93
N SER A 19 13.05 8.21 15.19
CA SER A 19 12.68 7.30 16.28
C SER A 19 11.19 6.92 16.24
N GLU A 20 10.34 7.82 15.77
CA GLU A 20 8.93 7.54 15.54
C GLU A 20 8.76 6.63 14.31
N VAL A 21 9.57 6.80 13.26
CA VAL A 21 9.61 5.90 12.10
C VAL A 21 10.08 4.50 12.48
N ASP A 22 11.11 4.38 13.31
CA ASP A 22 11.60 3.08 13.79
C ASP A 22 10.48 2.28 14.50
N SER A 23 9.60 2.97 15.23
CA SER A 23 8.42 2.37 15.85
C SER A 23 7.30 2.09 14.86
N LEU A 24 7.10 2.95 13.85
CA LEU A 24 6.14 2.73 12.78
C LEU A 24 6.46 1.43 12.04
N ASP A 25 7.73 1.25 11.64
CA ASP A 25 8.19 0.09 10.90
C ASP A 25 8.00 -1.24 11.66
N ARG A 26 8.02 -1.20 13.00
CA ARG A 26 7.86 -2.39 13.84
C ARG A 26 6.43 -2.93 13.82
N TYR A 27 5.43 -2.07 13.74
CA TYR A 27 4.02 -2.44 13.92
C TYR A 27 3.17 -2.28 12.65
N PHE A 28 3.67 -1.56 11.65
CA PHE A 28 2.94 -1.28 10.43
C PHE A 28 3.74 -1.67 9.19
N PHE A 29 3.01 -2.16 8.18
CA PHE A 29 3.45 -2.22 6.80
C PHE A 29 2.95 -0.98 6.06
N GLN A 30 3.84 -0.06 5.71
CA GLN A 30 3.48 1.16 5.01
C GLN A 30 3.22 0.89 3.53
N ILE A 31 1.99 1.13 3.08
CA ILE A 31 1.65 1.17 1.68
C ILE A 31 1.99 2.56 1.18
N VAL A 32 3.00 2.67 0.32
CA VAL A 32 3.52 3.94 -0.20
C VAL A 32 2.84 4.24 -1.53
N PRO A 33 1.93 5.24 -1.58
CA PRO A 33 1.29 5.64 -2.83
C PRO A 33 2.27 6.41 -3.72
N HIS A 34 2.12 6.31 -5.04
CA HIS A 34 2.96 7.06 -5.98
C HIS A 34 2.90 8.59 -5.78
N ILE A 35 1.76 9.12 -5.31
CA ILE A 35 1.64 10.55 -5.03
C ILE A 35 2.63 11.00 -3.94
N LEU A 36 2.91 10.14 -2.94
CA LEU A 36 3.88 10.45 -1.88
C LEU A 36 5.31 10.46 -2.42
N THR A 37 5.69 9.48 -3.25
CA THR A 37 7.02 9.45 -3.88
C THR A 37 7.21 10.64 -4.81
N ASP A 38 6.18 11.01 -5.57
CA ASP A 38 6.22 12.20 -6.42
C ASP A 38 6.36 13.49 -5.59
N GLU A 39 5.67 13.59 -4.45
CA GLU A 39 5.76 14.73 -3.55
C GLU A 39 7.10 14.84 -2.81
N ILE A 40 7.76 13.72 -2.52
CA ILE A 40 9.14 13.68 -2.02
C ILE A 40 10.08 14.18 -3.11
N LEU A 41 9.98 13.64 -4.32
CA LEU A 41 10.87 14.01 -5.43
C LEU A 41 10.68 15.46 -5.88
N ALA A 42 9.45 15.98 -5.80
CA ALA A 42 9.12 17.37 -6.14
C ALA A 42 9.89 18.39 -5.28
N ASP A 43 10.45 18.00 -4.13
CA ASP A 43 11.31 18.87 -3.34
C ASP A 43 12.65 19.18 -4.03
N LEU A 44 13.08 18.43 -5.06
CA LEU A 44 14.26 18.73 -5.88
C LEU A 44 14.20 20.09 -6.58
N THR A 45 13.01 20.64 -6.72
CA THR A 45 12.82 21.96 -7.36
C THR A 45 12.86 23.12 -6.36
N LYS A 46 13.25 22.87 -5.09
CA LYS A 46 13.54 23.91 -4.09
C LYS A 46 15.03 24.27 -4.13
N GLU A 47 15.36 25.54 -3.92
CA GLU A 47 16.73 26.05 -4.06
C GLU A 47 17.70 25.53 -2.97
N SER A 48 18.99 25.46 -3.34
CA SER A 48 20.18 24.89 -2.66
C SER A 48 20.32 23.37 -2.72
N ASP A 49 21.39 22.90 -3.38
CA ASP A 49 21.60 21.48 -3.68
C ASP A 49 21.80 20.64 -2.41
N SER A 50 22.62 21.11 -1.44
CA SER A 50 22.96 20.32 -0.26
C SER A 50 21.79 20.17 0.72
N ARG A 51 21.10 21.27 1.09
CA ARG A 51 19.95 21.21 2.02
C ARG A 51 18.75 20.48 1.42
N THR A 52 18.55 20.61 0.10
CA THR A 52 17.46 19.90 -0.59
C THR A 52 17.72 18.41 -0.63
N ALA A 53 18.96 17.98 -0.94
CA ALA A 53 19.32 16.56 -0.91
C ALA A 53 19.15 15.96 0.50
N THR A 54 19.64 16.63 1.55
CA THR A 54 19.45 16.17 2.94
C THR A 54 17.99 16.06 3.34
N ARG A 55 17.14 17.01 2.94
CA ARG A 55 15.71 16.97 3.24
C ARG A 55 15.01 15.80 2.52
N ILE A 56 15.35 15.58 1.25
CA ILE A 56 14.78 14.46 0.49
C ILE A 56 15.23 13.15 1.11
N ALA A 57 16.53 12.98 1.38
CA ALA A 57 17.07 11.81 2.05
C ALA A 57 16.34 11.50 3.38
N ALA A 58 16.14 12.53 4.22
CA ALA A 58 15.40 12.39 5.47
C ALA A 58 13.93 12.00 5.25
N ASN A 59 13.26 12.55 4.23
CA ASN A 59 11.87 12.19 3.92
C ASN A 59 11.74 10.80 3.30
N THR A 60 12.73 10.38 2.49
CA THR A 60 12.81 9.05 1.92
C THR A 60 13.02 8.00 3.00
N TYR A 61 13.86 8.27 3.99
CA TYR A 61 14.06 7.41 5.16
C TYR A 61 12.74 7.04 5.88
N ARG A 62 11.82 8.00 5.93
CA ARG A 62 10.51 7.84 6.57
C ARG A 62 9.54 6.93 5.80
N VAL A 63 9.89 6.53 4.57
CA VAL A 63 9.04 5.70 3.71
C VAL A 63 9.71 4.42 3.17
N SER A 64 11.00 4.27 3.38
CA SER A 64 11.83 3.14 2.90
C SER A 64 11.96 1.99 3.89
N GLY A 65 11.22 2.04 5.01
CA GLY A 65 11.29 1.05 6.08
C GLY A 65 10.48 -0.20 5.79
N ASN A 66 9.60 -0.59 6.70
CA ASN A 66 8.69 -1.70 6.44
C ASN A 66 7.56 -1.23 5.50
N HIS A 67 7.83 -1.26 4.19
CA HIS A 67 6.99 -0.59 3.21
C HIS A 67 6.72 -1.44 1.96
N GLY A 68 5.82 -0.97 1.10
CA GLY A 68 5.64 -1.48 -0.25
C GLY A 68 5.09 -0.40 -1.16
N LEU A 69 5.74 -0.17 -2.31
CA LEU A 69 5.18 0.68 -3.35
C LEU A 69 4.02 -0.03 -4.03
N THR A 70 2.89 0.67 -4.10
CA THR A 70 1.65 0.07 -4.55
C THR A 70 1.31 0.51 -5.97
N LEU A 71 0.65 -0.36 -6.74
CA LEU A 71 0.34 -0.13 -8.16
C LEU A 71 -0.28 1.25 -8.42
N ASN A 72 0.16 1.98 -9.44
CA ASN A 72 -0.38 3.30 -9.79
C ASN A 72 -1.91 3.29 -9.93
N PHE A 73 -2.59 4.27 -9.32
CA PHE A 73 -4.05 4.35 -9.31
C PHE A 73 -4.64 4.47 -10.72
N ARG A 74 -3.93 5.09 -11.67
CA ARG A 74 -4.37 5.19 -13.08
C ARG A 74 -4.40 3.83 -13.75
N THR A 75 -3.43 2.96 -13.43
CA THR A 75 -3.42 1.57 -13.90
C THR A 75 -4.58 0.79 -13.31
N ARG A 76 -4.86 0.94 -12.01
CA ARG A 76 -6.04 0.33 -11.35
C ARG A 76 -7.34 0.79 -11.99
N LEU A 77 -7.45 2.08 -12.24
CA LEU A 77 -8.62 2.69 -12.87
C LEU A 77 -8.84 2.12 -14.28
N ALA A 78 -7.80 2.10 -15.10
CA ALA A 78 -7.87 1.55 -16.45
C ALA A 78 -8.28 0.06 -16.44
N ASN A 79 -7.69 -0.72 -15.53
CA ASN A 79 -8.03 -2.13 -15.35
C ASN A 79 -9.51 -2.30 -14.95
N SER A 80 -9.98 -1.55 -13.94
CA SER A 80 -11.38 -1.59 -13.49
C SER A 80 -12.36 -1.26 -14.63
N LEU A 81 -12.09 -0.22 -15.41
CA LEU A 81 -12.93 0.17 -16.55
C LEU A 81 -12.95 -0.88 -17.67
N LEU A 82 -11.83 -1.58 -17.87
CA LEU A 82 -11.67 -2.65 -18.85
C LEU A 82 -12.18 -4.01 -18.36
N GLY A 83 -12.76 -4.08 -17.16
CA GLY A 83 -13.36 -5.31 -16.60
C GLY A 83 -12.38 -6.23 -15.90
N ARG A 84 -11.17 -5.75 -15.59
CA ARG A 84 -10.24 -6.45 -14.70
C ARG A 84 -10.54 -6.04 -13.27
N GLU A 85 -10.81 -7.01 -12.43
CA GLU A 85 -11.13 -6.77 -11.03
C GLU A 85 -9.96 -6.12 -10.30
N ILE A 86 -10.25 -5.10 -9.51
CA ILE A 86 -9.33 -4.50 -8.55
C ILE A 86 -9.90 -4.82 -7.17
N PRO A 87 -9.25 -5.69 -6.37
CA PRO A 87 -9.76 -6.04 -5.06
C PRO A 87 -9.74 -4.80 -4.17
N MET A 88 -10.84 -4.57 -3.46
CA MET A 88 -11.06 -3.42 -2.58
C MET A 88 -11.26 -3.87 -1.13
N ASP A 89 -10.52 -4.89 -0.71
CA ASP A 89 -10.64 -5.58 0.59
C ASP A 89 -9.46 -5.28 1.53
N GLY A 90 -8.71 -4.22 1.24
CA GLY A 90 -7.59 -3.80 2.06
C GLY A 90 -6.31 -4.59 1.81
N ARG A 91 -6.26 -5.53 0.85
CA ARG A 91 -5.00 -6.19 0.47
C ARG A 91 -4.06 -5.23 -0.24
N PHE A 92 -2.75 -5.35 0.05
CA PHE A 92 -1.70 -4.63 -0.68
C PHE A 92 -1.63 -5.13 -2.13
N LEU A 93 -1.52 -4.19 -3.07
CA LEU A 93 -1.35 -4.47 -4.50
C LEU A 93 0.05 -4.07 -4.93
N ALA A 94 0.94 -5.04 -5.11
CA ALA A 94 2.31 -4.78 -5.49
C ALA A 94 2.43 -4.38 -6.98
N SER A 95 3.41 -3.55 -7.33
CA SER A 95 3.71 -3.15 -8.71
C SER A 95 4.46 -4.23 -9.52
N GLY A 96 5.20 -5.12 -8.84
CA GLY A 96 6.15 -6.05 -9.46
C GLY A 96 5.85 -7.54 -9.28
N GLU A 97 4.57 -7.92 -9.34
CA GLU A 97 4.17 -9.33 -9.22
C GLU A 97 4.55 -10.14 -10.47
N THR A 98 5.36 -11.18 -10.26
CA THR A 98 5.68 -12.21 -11.25
C THR A 98 5.21 -13.56 -10.74
N VAL A 99 4.28 -14.19 -11.46
CA VAL A 99 3.87 -15.57 -11.17
C VAL A 99 4.80 -16.52 -11.91
N VAL A 100 5.38 -17.46 -11.17
CA VAL A 100 6.26 -18.51 -11.65
C VAL A 100 5.68 -19.88 -11.36
N ARG A 101 5.98 -20.84 -12.22
CA ARG A 101 5.76 -22.26 -11.96
C ARG A 101 7.09 -22.88 -11.56
N THR A 102 7.15 -23.45 -10.37
CA THR A 102 8.34 -24.15 -9.87
C THR A 102 8.61 -25.43 -10.66
N GLU A 103 9.79 -26.00 -10.50
CA GLU A 103 10.14 -27.31 -11.11
C GLU A 103 9.22 -28.43 -10.61
N SER A 104 8.74 -28.34 -9.36
CA SER A 104 7.74 -29.26 -8.79
C SER A 104 6.32 -29.08 -9.34
N GLY A 105 6.07 -28.03 -10.13
CA GLY A 105 4.77 -27.73 -10.73
C GLY A 105 3.90 -26.76 -9.93
N SER A 106 4.27 -26.45 -8.69
CA SER A 106 3.60 -25.47 -7.81
C SER A 106 3.67 -24.05 -8.37
N LEU A 107 2.70 -23.22 -7.98
CA LEU A 107 2.65 -21.81 -8.36
C LEU A 107 3.18 -20.92 -7.23
N ALA A 108 4.13 -20.05 -7.56
CA ALA A 108 4.65 -19.05 -6.64
C ALA A 108 4.51 -17.65 -7.25
N THR A 109 4.29 -16.65 -6.39
CA THR A 109 4.32 -15.24 -6.76
C THR A 109 5.58 -14.63 -6.15
N ILE A 110 6.41 -14.09 -7.02
CA ILE A 110 7.55 -13.26 -6.66
C ILE A 110 7.06 -11.81 -6.71
N VAL A 111 7.15 -11.12 -5.58
CA VAL A 111 6.98 -9.67 -5.52
C VAL A 111 8.38 -9.06 -5.50
N GLU A 112 8.79 -8.58 -6.67
CA GLU A 112 10.05 -7.89 -6.85
C GLU A 112 9.77 -6.39 -7.01
N THR A 113 10.19 -5.59 -6.04
CA THR A 113 10.27 -4.12 -6.15
C THR A 113 11.72 -3.61 -6.20
N PRO A 114 12.71 -4.33 -6.79
CA PRO A 114 14.11 -3.93 -6.70
C PRO A 114 14.36 -2.57 -7.34
N LEU A 115 13.65 -2.24 -8.43
CA LEU A 115 13.80 -0.93 -9.06
C LEU A 115 13.33 0.20 -8.13
N GLU A 116 12.18 0.03 -7.50
CA GLU A 116 11.64 1.02 -6.58
C GLU A 116 12.46 1.12 -5.28
N ASP A 117 12.91 0.00 -4.73
CA ASP A 117 13.77 -0.05 -3.54
C ASP A 117 15.16 0.57 -3.84
N GLU A 118 15.73 0.33 -5.01
CA GLU A 118 16.96 0.98 -5.48
C GLU A 118 16.78 2.49 -5.66
N ILE A 119 15.63 2.93 -6.18
CA ILE A 119 15.30 4.37 -6.30
C ILE A 119 15.26 5.01 -4.91
N LEU A 120 14.56 4.41 -3.94
CA LEU A 120 14.49 4.94 -2.58
C LEU A 120 15.87 4.92 -1.92
N ALA A 121 16.65 3.85 -2.05
CA ALA A 121 18.01 3.78 -1.52
C ALA A 121 18.92 4.89 -2.09
N ARG A 122 18.84 5.17 -3.40
CA ARG A 122 19.56 6.30 -4.01
C ARG A 122 19.12 7.64 -3.44
N TRP A 123 17.80 7.85 -3.29
CA TRP A 123 17.28 9.11 -2.75
C TRP A 123 17.67 9.32 -1.29
N GLU A 124 17.76 8.26 -0.47
CA GLU A 124 18.35 8.31 0.88
C GLU A 124 19.84 8.69 0.84
N GLY A 125 20.59 8.19 -0.13
CA GLY A 125 21.98 8.59 -0.38
C GLY A 125 22.13 10.01 -0.91
N GLY A 126 21.04 10.71 -1.22
CA GLY A 126 21.07 12.04 -1.84
C GLY A 126 21.44 12.01 -3.33
N GLU A 127 21.31 10.86 -3.98
CA GLU A 127 21.65 10.64 -5.38
C GLU A 127 20.41 10.71 -6.28
N PHE A 128 20.42 11.62 -7.26
CA PHE A 128 19.28 11.86 -8.14
C PHE A 128 19.71 11.94 -9.60
N THR A 129 18.95 11.30 -10.50
CA THR A 129 19.22 11.32 -11.94
C THR A 129 18.72 12.62 -12.60
N SER A 130 19.15 12.85 -13.84
CA SER A 130 18.68 13.97 -14.65
C SER A 130 17.19 13.84 -15.00
N GLU A 131 16.71 12.63 -15.24
CA GLU A 131 15.30 12.31 -15.52
C GLU A 131 14.42 12.63 -14.31
N GLU A 132 14.87 12.30 -13.11
CA GLU A 132 14.19 12.59 -11.85
C GLU A 132 14.06 14.11 -11.62
N LYS A 133 15.09 14.89 -11.94
CA LYS A 133 15.03 16.36 -11.91
C LYS A 133 14.04 16.93 -12.92
N VAL A 134 13.96 16.35 -14.13
CA VAL A 134 12.95 16.72 -15.13
C VAL A 134 11.54 16.35 -14.65
N TRP A 135 11.37 15.16 -14.09
CA TRP A 135 10.11 14.68 -13.52
C TRP A 135 9.63 15.61 -12.40
N ALA A 136 10.48 15.95 -11.44
CA ALA A 136 10.14 16.83 -10.33
C ALA A 136 9.59 18.20 -10.81
N ARG A 137 10.20 18.78 -11.85
CA ARG A 137 9.72 20.02 -12.49
C ARG A 137 8.37 19.84 -13.17
N ARG A 138 8.20 18.74 -13.92
CA ARG A 138 6.94 18.43 -14.60
C ARG A 138 5.81 18.20 -13.60
N PHE A 139 6.06 17.46 -12.53
CA PHE A 139 5.09 17.16 -11.49
C PHE A 139 4.57 18.44 -10.83
N ARG A 140 5.46 19.35 -10.41
CA ARG A 140 5.05 20.65 -9.85
C ARG A 140 4.14 21.43 -10.79
N ARG A 141 4.59 21.66 -12.02
CA ARG A 141 3.82 22.40 -13.03
C ARG A 141 2.46 21.73 -13.32
N GLY A 142 2.41 20.40 -13.33
CA GLY A 142 1.19 19.63 -13.61
C GLY A 142 0.19 19.57 -12.45
N LYS A 143 0.61 19.91 -11.23
CA LYS A 143 -0.19 19.79 -9.99
C LYS A 143 -0.48 21.12 -9.29
N GLU A 144 -0.07 22.24 -9.88
CA GLU A 144 -0.30 23.60 -9.37
C GLU A 144 -1.74 24.13 -9.60
N GLY A 145 -2.59 23.38 -10.30
CA GLY A 145 -3.98 23.78 -10.60
C GLY A 145 -4.99 23.39 -9.53
N LEU A 146 -5.93 24.30 -9.26
CA LEU A 146 -7.12 24.02 -8.44
C LEU A 146 -7.97 22.90 -9.06
N LEU A 147 -8.78 22.26 -8.22
CA LEU A 147 -9.81 21.33 -8.69
C LEU A 147 -10.84 22.07 -9.57
N ASN A 148 -11.30 21.39 -10.62
CA ASN A 148 -12.25 21.97 -11.57
C ASN A 148 -13.68 21.58 -11.16
N PHE A 149 -14.18 22.12 -10.05
CA PHE A 149 -15.53 21.81 -9.59
C PHE A 149 -16.61 22.20 -10.61
N LYS A 150 -16.32 23.20 -11.47
CA LYS A 150 -17.22 23.60 -12.56
C LYS A 150 -17.47 22.47 -13.57
N LEU A 151 -16.47 21.63 -13.85
CA LEU A 151 -16.66 20.44 -14.69
C LEU A 151 -17.79 19.55 -14.17
N TYR A 152 -17.89 19.41 -12.84
CA TYR A 152 -18.88 18.58 -12.16
C TYR A 152 -20.25 19.26 -12.18
N THR A 153 -20.33 20.54 -11.85
CA THR A 153 -21.62 21.28 -11.87
C THR A 153 -22.20 21.38 -13.27
N ASP A 154 -21.35 21.59 -14.29
CA ASP A 154 -21.76 21.64 -15.69
C ASP A 154 -22.24 20.27 -16.18
N ALA A 155 -21.57 19.19 -15.78
CA ALA A 155 -22.00 17.82 -16.06
C ALA A 155 -23.38 17.51 -15.44
N ILE A 156 -23.58 17.87 -14.18
CA ILE A 156 -24.88 17.72 -13.48
C ILE A 156 -25.97 18.51 -14.22
N THR A 157 -25.68 19.75 -14.62
CA THR A 157 -26.62 20.60 -15.36
C THR A 157 -26.97 20.02 -16.72
N ARG A 158 -25.98 19.53 -17.50
CA ARG A 158 -26.22 18.88 -18.80
C ARG A 158 -27.04 17.60 -18.69
N ALA A 159 -26.91 16.88 -17.59
CA ALA A 159 -27.76 15.73 -17.26
C ALA A 159 -29.20 16.12 -16.89
N GLY A 160 -29.52 17.42 -16.83
CA GLY A 160 -30.83 17.95 -16.41
C GLY A 160 -31.09 17.73 -14.92
N LEU A 161 -30.04 17.75 -14.11
CA LEU A 161 -30.07 17.57 -12.66
C LEU A 161 -29.71 18.88 -11.96
N SER A 162 -30.13 19.01 -10.70
CA SER A 162 -29.81 20.11 -9.81
C SER A 162 -29.66 19.56 -8.40
N PHE A 163 -28.86 20.23 -7.58
CA PHE A 163 -28.72 19.91 -6.16
C PHE A 163 -28.68 21.21 -5.35
N ALA A 164 -29.03 21.12 -4.07
CA ALA A 164 -28.80 22.22 -3.13
C ALA A 164 -27.35 22.17 -2.64
N ASP A 165 -26.70 23.33 -2.52
CA ASP A 165 -25.34 23.38 -1.99
C ASP A 165 -25.27 22.73 -0.60
N PRO A 166 -24.37 21.76 -0.39
CA PRO A 166 -24.29 21.03 0.88
C PRO A 166 -23.79 21.94 2.00
N LYS A 167 -24.40 21.84 3.18
CA LYS A 167 -24.08 22.70 4.34
C LYS A 167 -23.26 21.97 5.41
N THR A 168 -23.39 20.65 5.47
CA THR A 168 -22.67 19.76 6.39
C THR A 168 -21.93 18.66 5.62
N ASP A 169 -21.07 17.91 6.31
CA ASP A 169 -20.38 16.76 5.72
C ASP A 169 -21.39 15.66 5.36
N GLU A 170 -22.40 15.47 6.21
CA GLU A 170 -23.49 14.52 6.01
C GLU A 170 -24.33 14.89 4.79
N ASP A 171 -24.69 16.18 4.63
CA ASP A 171 -25.42 16.66 3.45
C ASP A 171 -24.62 16.45 2.17
N LEU A 172 -23.31 16.70 2.20
CA LEU A 172 -22.41 16.50 1.06
C LEU A 172 -22.38 15.03 0.65
N VAL A 173 -22.22 14.11 1.61
CA VAL A 173 -22.20 12.67 1.35
C VAL A 173 -23.53 12.22 0.75
N ALA A 174 -24.65 12.60 1.35
CA ALA A 174 -25.98 12.26 0.84
C ALA A 174 -26.21 12.79 -0.58
N THR A 175 -25.83 14.04 -0.85
CA THR A 175 -25.95 14.66 -2.17
C THR A 175 -25.13 13.92 -3.23
N VAL A 176 -23.88 13.56 -2.90
CA VAL A 176 -23.00 12.82 -3.82
C VAL A 176 -23.57 11.44 -4.12
N ASP A 177 -24.03 10.72 -3.10
CA ASP A 177 -24.58 9.37 -3.26
C ASP A 177 -25.89 9.39 -4.08
N GLU A 178 -26.75 10.38 -3.89
CA GLU A 178 -27.96 10.59 -4.71
C GLU A 178 -27.62 10.87 -6.18
N LEU A 179 -26.66 11.78 -6.43
CA LEU A 179 -26.24 12.14 -7.79
C LEU A 179 -25.64 10.95 -8.53
N LEU A 180 -24.78 10.17 -7.87
CA LEU A 180 -24.13 9.00 -8.47
C LEU A 180 -25.10 7.83 -8.71
N ALA A 181 -26.16 7.72 -7.91
CA ALA A 181 -27.25 6.77 -8.15
C ALA A 181 -28.14 7.17 -9.36
N ASN A 182 -28.12 8.44 -9.77
CA ASN A 182 -28.98 8.94 -10.83
C ASN A 182 -28.48 8.52 -12.22
N ARG A 183 -29.27 7.68 -12.90
CA ARG A 183 -28.93 7.16 -14.25
C ARG A 183 -28.74 8.25 -15.32
N ARG A 184 -29.32 9.44 -15.14
CA ARG A 184 -29.15 10.56 -16.09
C ARG A 184 -27.72 11.10 -16.09
N LEU A 185 -26.98 10.93 -15.00
CA LEU A 185 -25.60 11.40 -14.87
C LEU A 185 -24.60 10.46 -15.56
N LEU A 186 -24.95 9.18 -15.77
CA LEU A 186 -24.04 8.15 -16.29
C LEU A 186 -23.31 8.53 -17.60
N PRO A 187 -23.95 9.14 -18.61
CA PRO A 187 -23.24 9.57 -19.81
C PRO A 187 -22.15 10.61 -19.52
N GLU A 188 -22.41 11.53 -18.59
CA GLU A 188 -21.49 12.60 -18.21
C GLU A 188 -20.31 12.11 -17.37
N LEU A 189 -20.48 11.02 -16.60
CA LEU A 189 -19.38 10.40 -15.86
C LEU A 189 -18.24 9.98 -16.79
N SER A 190 -18.53 9.57 -18.03
CA SER A 190 -17.49 9.21 -19.00
C SER A 190 -16.59 10.40 -19.39
N ILE A 191 -17.16 11.62 -19.44
CA ILE A 191 -16.45 12.86 -19.74
C ILE A 191 -15.57 13.23 -18.55
N ILE A 192 -16.12 13.16 -17.33
CA ILE A 192 -15.36 13.40 -16.09
C ILE A 192 -14.19 12.41 -16.00
N LEU A 193 -14.44 11.12 -16.26
CA LEU A 193 -13.41 10.09 -16.23
C LEU A 193 -12.30 10.37 -17.25
N ALA A 194 -12.66 10.74 -18.49
CA ALA A 194 -11.71 11.06 -19.54
C ALA A 194 -10.84 12.27 -19.15
N HIS A 195 -11.46 13.34 -18.64
CA HIS A 195 -10.79 14.59 -18.31
C HIS A 195 -9.91 14.47 -17.06
N GLU A 196 -10.46 14.02 -15.93
CA GLU A 196 -9.73 14.02 -14.65
C GLU A 196 -8.63 12.96 -14.60
N PHE A 197 -8.88 11.80 -15.23
CA PHE A 197 -7.94 10.69 -15.20
C PHE A 197 -7.09 10.57 -16.48
N GLY A 198 -7.26 11.49 -17.43
CA GLY A 198 -6.46 11.52 -18.66
C GLY A 198 -6.59 10.25 -19.49
N ILE A 199 -7.79 9.66 -19.52
CA ILE A 199 -8.04 8.40 -20.24
C ILE A 199 -8.14 8.70 -21.74
N PRO A 200 -7.35 8.05 -22.60
CA PRO A 200 -7.40 8.29 -24.04
C PRO A 200 -8.79 8.01 -24.63
N ALA A 201 -9.21 8.80 -25.62
CA ALA A 201 -10.53 8.65 -26.26
C ALA A 201 -10.77 7.25 -26.85
N VAL A 202 -9.71 6.59 -27.33
CA VAL A 202 -9.77 5.19 -27.81
C VAL A 202 -10.15 4.23 -26.68
N SER A 203 -9.58 4.41 -25.48
CA SER A 203 -9.94 3.62 -24.30
C SER A 203 -11.38 3.89 -23.86
N ILE A 204 -11.85 5.14 -23.88
CA ILE A 204 -13.25 5.48 -23.55
C ILE A 204 -14.24 4.76 -24.49
N LYS A 205 -13.97 4.72 -25.79
CA LYS A 205 -14.80 3.98 -26.76
C LYS A 205 -14.88 2.49 -26.43
N ARG A 206 -13.76 1.87 -26.04
CA ARG A 206 -13.73 0.46 -25.63
C ARG A 206 -14.55 0.21 -24.36
N VAL A 207 -14.44 1.10 -23.38
CA VAL A 207 -15.22 1.04 -22.13
C VAL A 207 -16.72 1.16 -22.43
N ALA A 208 -17.11 2.11 -23.28
CA ALA A 208 -18.52 2.29 -23.66
C ALA A 208 -19.10 1.06 -24.38
N LEU A 209 -18.33 0.46 -25.30
CA LEU A 209 -18.72 -0.77 -25.99
C LEU A 209 -18.90 -1.93 -25.00
N ARG A 210 -17.94 -2.13 -24.08
CA ARG A 210 -18.02 -3.15 -23.02
C ARG A 210 -19.27 -2.93 -22.16
N TRP A 211 -19.49 -1.70 -21.70
CA TRP A 211 -20.63 -1.37 -20.86
C TRP A 211 -21.96 -1.66 -21.54
N SER A 212 -22.07 -1.34 -22.84
CA SER A 212 -23.25 -1.67 -23.64
C SER A 212 -23.45 -3.18 -23.77
N ASN A 213 -22.37 -3.94 -24.02
CA ASN A 213 -22.42 -5.40 -24.16
C ASN A 213 -22.77 -6.11 -22.85
N GLU A 214 -22.45 -5.52 -21.70
CA GLU A 214 -22.84 -6.03 -20.38
C GLU A 214 -24.25 -5.60 -19.94
N GLY A 215 -25.05 -5.02 -20.85
CA GLY A 215 -26.44 -4.64 -20.55
C GLY A 215 -26.56 -3.33 -19.78
N ARG A 216 -25.53 -2.46 -19.82
CA ARG A 216 -25.53 -1.13 -19.19
C ARG A 216 -25.83 -1.18 -17.69
N LYS A 217 -25.16 -2.08 -16.98
CA LYS A 217 -25.23 -2.20 -15.51
C LYS A 217 -24.95 -0.86 -14.82
N ALA A 218 -25.38 -0.73 -13.57
CA ALA A 218 -24.98 0.39 -12.72
C ALA A 218 -23.45 0.53 -12.68
N PHE A 219 -22.94 1.76 -12.64
CA PHE A 219 -21.50 2.00 -12.77
C PHE A 219 -20.68 1.36 -11.64
N GLU A 220 -21.25 1.35 -10.44
CA GLU A 220 -20.69 0.67 -9.26
C GLU A 220 -20.47 -0.84 -9.48
N VAL A 221 -21.34 -1.50 -10.25
CA VAL A 221 -21.23 -2.93 -10.56
C VAL A 221 -20.30 -3.13 -11.76
N PHE A 222 -20.37 -2.24 -12.74
CA PHE A 222 -19.61 -2.33 -13.98
C PHE A 222 -18.10 -2.12 -13.79
N ALA A 223 -17.73 -1.14 -12.95
CA ALA A 223 -16.35 -0.77 -12.66
C ALA A 223 -16.22 -0.24 -11.21
N PRO A 224 -16.24 -1.14 -10.19
CA PRO A 224 -16.35 -0.75 -8.78
C PRO A 224 -15.26 0.22 -8.30
N TYR A 225 -14.00 -0.04 -8.64
CA TYR A 225 -12.89 0.85 -8.26
C TYR A 225 -12.95 2.20 -8.98
N ALA A 226 -13.37 2.23 -10.25
CA ALA A 226 -13.57 3.50 -10.95
C ALA A 226 -14.72 4.32 -10.36
N PHE A 227 -15.80 3.66 -9.94
CA PHE A 227 -16.89 4.29 -9.20
C PHE A 227 -16.40 4.86 -7.87
N PHE A 228 -15.57 4.13 -7.13
CA PHE A 228 -14.94 4.62 -5.90
C PHE A 228 -14.12 5.90 -6.14
N CYS A 229 -13.26 5.92 -7.17
CA CYS A 229 -12.49 7.12 -7.53
C CYS A 229 -13.39 8.30 -7.94
N LEU A 230 -14.50 8.04 -8.64
CA LEU A 230 -15.49 9.08 -8.95
C LEU A 230 -16.14 9.61 -7.69
N ARG A 231 -16.56 8.75 -6.76
CA ARG A 231 -17.16 9.17 -5.50
C ARG A 231 -16.23 10.10 -4.70
N ALA A 232 -14.95 9.75 -4.59
CA ALA A 232 -13.96 10.61 -3.96
C ALA A 232 -13.85 11.99 -4.66
N ASN A 233 -13.82 12.00 -5.99
CA ASN A 233 -13.82 13.24 -6.76
C ASN A 233 -15.06 14.11 -6.52
N PHE A 234 -16.24 13.50 -6.52
CA PHE A 234 -17.50 14.21 -6.31
C PHE A 234 -17.54 14.82 -4.90
N LEU A 235 -17.12 14.09 -3.86
CA LEU A 235 -17.00 14.63 -2.50
C LEU A 235 -16.10 15.87 -2.46
N TRP A 236 -14.90 15.80 -3.04
CA TRP A 236 -13.99 16.95 -3.08
C TRP A 236 -14.56 18.12 -3.88
N ASN A 237 -15.04 17.88 -5.10
CA ASN A 237 -15.45 18.96 -6.00
C ASN A 237 -16.77 19.61 -5.56
N LEU A 238 -17.76 18.83 -5.11
CA LEU A 238 -19.02 19.39 -4.61
C LEU A 238 -18.84 20.04 -3.23
N GLY A 239 -17.93 19.55 -2.40
CA GLY A 239 -17.59 20.21 -1.15
C GLY A 239 -17.04 21.63 -1.35
N LEU A 240 -16.42 21.91 -2.50
CA LEU A 240 -15.90 23.24 -2.87
C LEU A 240 -16.96 24.19 -3.44
N THR A 241 -18.20 23.74 -3.72
CA THR A 241 -19.26 24.66 -4.17
C THR A 241 -19.75 25.56 -3.03
N ASN A 242 -19.64 25.08 -1.78
CA ASN A 242 -19.91 25.86 -0.59
C ASN A 242 -18.61 26.27 0.12
N PRO A 243 -18.16 27.54 0.00
CA PRO A 243 -16.94 28.02 0.65
C PRO A 243 -17.01 28.07 2.19
N GLN A 244 -18.19 27.91 2.79
CA GLN A 244 -18.34 27.73 4.24
C GLN A 244 -18.00 26.30 4.66
N LEU A 245 -18.16 25.32 3.76
CA LEU A 245 -17.83 23.92 4.02
C LEU A 245 -16.33 23.67 3.78
N PHE A 246 -15.85 23.99 2.58
CA PHE A 246 -14.44 23.89 2.22
C PHE A 246 -13.98 25.06 1.34
N LYS A 247 -12.78 25.57 1.63
CA LYS A 247 -12.12 26.55 0.77
C LYS A 247 -11.19 25.84 -0.22
N PRO A 248 -11.15 26.23 -1.50
CA PRO A 248 -10.20 25.66 -2.46
C PRO A 248 -8.76 25.82 -1.98
N ASP A 249 -7.96 24.76 -2.09
CA ASP A 249 -6.52 24.76 -1.81
C ASP A 249 -5.75 24.17 -3.00
N LYS A 250 -4.52 24.66 -3.22
CA LYS A 250 -3.64 24.16 -4.30
C LYS A 250 -3.21 22.70 -4.08
N ASN A 251 -3.28 22.19 -2.85
CA ASN A 251 -2.93 20.82 -2.53
C ASN A 251 -4.11 19.84 -2.71
N ASP A 252 -5.34 20.33 -2.90
CA ASP A 252 -6.55 19.50 -2.96
C ASP A 252 -6.45 18.35 -3.95
N ARG A 253 -5.82 18.58 -5.10
CA ARG A 253 -5.61 17.56 -6.13
C ARG A 253 -4.66 16.45 -5.68
N LYS A 254 -3.66 16.77 -4.85
CA LYS A 254 -2.71 15.80 -4.30
C LYS A 254 -3.33 15.06 -3.12
N ASP A 255 -4.03 15.78 -2.24
CA ASP A 255 -4.74 15.21 -1.10
C ASP A 255 -5.78 14.19 -1.56
N LEU A 256 -6.63 14.58 -2.53
CA LEU A 256 -7.59 13.68 -3.18
C LEU A 256 -6.91 12.43 -3.79
N GLU A 257 -5.69 12.54 -4.33
CA GLU A 257 -5.01 11.39 -4.93
C GLU A 257 -4.63 10.31 -3.91
N TYR A 258 -4.37 10.67 -2.64
CA TYR A 258 -4.20 9.66 -1.58
C TYR A 258 -5.47 8.82 -1.39
N CYS A 259 -6.65 9.44 -1.54
CA CYS A 259 -7.93 8.76 -1.35
C CYS A 259 -8.14 7.61 -2.33
N TYR A 260 -7.57 7.68 -3.54
CA TYR A 260 -7.67 6.60 -4.53
C TYR A 260 -7.01 5.29 -4.09
N TYR A 261 -6.15 5.32 -3.09
CA TYR A 261 -5.45 4.15 -2.58
C TYR A 261 -6.11 3.54 -1.33
N LEU A 262 -7.11 4.21 -0.75
CA LEU A 262 -7.85 3.72 0.42
C LEU A 262 -8.39 2.30 0.26
N PRO A 263 -8.90 1.85 -0.91
CA PRO A 263 -9.43 0.49 -1.03
C PRO A 263 -8.42 -0.63 -0.69
N ASN A 264 -7.12 -0.33 -0.65
CA ASN A 264 -6.06 -1.31 -0.46
C ASN A 264 -5.28 -1.12 0.85
N THR A 265 -5.84 -0.43 1.86
CA THR A 265 -5.24 -0.28 3.20
C THR A 265 -6.18 -0.75 4.32
N GLN A 266 -5.66 -0.90 5.54
CA GLN A 266 -6.47 -1.07 6.77
C GLN A 266 -6.56 0.25 7.54
N VAL A 267 -5.47 1.01 7.56
CA VAL A 267 -5.36 2.28 8.28
C VAL A 267 -4.97 3.38 7.31
N PHE A 268 -5.60 4.54 7.45
CA PHE A 268 -5.18 5.79 6.80
C PHE A 268 -4.91 6.84 7.87
N SER A 269 -3.79 7.54 7.77
CA SER A 269 -3.47 8.65 8.68
C SER A 269 -3.14 9.93 7.93
N SER A 270 -3.67 11.03 8.43
CA SER A 270 -3.49 12.38 7.90
C SER A 270 -3.62 13.41 9.02
N ARG A 271 -2.95 14.56 8.85
CA ARG A 271 -3.19 15.79 9.64
C ARG A 271 -4.04 16.81 8.88
N ASP A 272 -4.39 16.52 7.63
CA ASP A 272 -5.17 17.41 6.81
C ASP A 272 -6.64 17.45 7.26
N LYS A 273 -7.21 18.65 7.26
CA LYS A 273 -8.58 18.88 7.74
C LYS A 273 -9.63 18.33 6.79
N LYS A 274 -9.38 18.36 5.48
CA LYS A 274 -10.31 17.80 4.50
C LYS A 274 -10.26 16.28 4.56
N HIS A 275 -9.07 15.68 4.70
CA HIS A 275 -8.96 14.25 4.96
C HIS A 275 -9.75 13.81 6.20
N ARG A 276 -9.56 14.48 7.34
CA ARG A 276 -10.28 14.15 8.59
C ARG A 276 -11.81 14.18 8.43
N ARG A 277 -12.34 15.05 7.56
CA ARG A 277 -13.78 15.22 7.33
C ARG A 277 -14.33 14.30 6.23
N LEU A 278 -13.60 14.12 5.13
CA LEU A 278 -14.09 13.42 3.93
C LEU A 278 -13.70 11.95 3.88
N VAL A 279 -12.52 11.57 4.38
CA VAL A 279 -12.05 10.18 4.32
C VAL A 279 -12.97 9.22 5.07
N PRO A 280 -13.53 9.54 6.26
CA PRO A 280 -14.46 8.64 6.94
C PRO A 280 -15.64 8.19 6.06
N ALA A 281 -16.13 9.04 5.17
CA ALA A 281 -17.20 8.70 4.24
C ALA A 281 -16.74 7.73 3.14
N LEU A 282 -15.44 7.65 2.84
CA LEU A 282 -14.85 6.78 1.82
C LEU A 282 -14.35 5.44 2.40
N LEU A 283 -14.19 5.34 3.72
CA LEU A 283 -13.69 4.13 4.36
C LEU A 283 -14.73 3.01 4.34
N ARG A 284 -14.24 1.78 4.18
CA ARG A 284 -15.03 0.58 4.47
C ARG A 284 -15.16 0.36 5.98
N PRO A 285 -16.13 -0.47 6.43
CA PRO A 285 -16.32 -0.76 7.85
C PRO A 285 -15.08 -1.38 8.53
N ASP A 286 -14.29 -2.15 7.78
CA ASP A 286 -13.07 -2.82 8.23
C ASP A 286 -11.83 -1.92 8.18
N GLN A 287 -11.98 -0.61 7.97
CA GLN A 287 -10.87 0.34 7.93
C GLN A 287 -10.91 1.33 9.10
N SER A 288 -9.78 2.00 9.35
CA SER A 288 -9.68 3.05 10.35
C SER A 288 -8.99 4.30 9.80
N PHE A 289 -9.51 5.46 10.18
CA PHE A 289 -8.79 6.72 10.13
C PHE A 289 -8.11 6.94 11.48
N VAL A 290 -6.86 7.40 11.50
CA VAL A 290 -6.18 7.82 12.72
C VAL A 290 -5.54 9.20 12.50
N ASP A 291 -5.73 10.10 13.45
CA ASP A 291 -5.16 11.44 13.34
C ASP A 291 -3.63 11.39 13.37
N GLY A 292 -3.00 12.20 12.53
CA GLY A 292 -1.55 12.19 12.38
C GLY A 292 -0.76 12.70 13.59
N ASP A 293 -1.37 13.51 14.46
CA ASP A 293 -0.72 13.92 15.72
C ASP A 293 -0.95 12.88 16.82
N GLU A 294 -2.11 12.23 16.86
CA GLU A 294 -2.39 11.10 17.76
C GLU A 294 -1.44 9.92 17.48
N LEU A 295 -1.33 9.51 16.21
CA LEU A 295 -0.41 8.45 15.78
C LEU A 295 1.03 8.79 16.17
N LYS A 296 1.47 10.03 15.90
CA LYS A 296 2.83 10.47 16.25
C LYS A 296 3.10 10.40 17.75
N GLN A 297 2.17 10.88 18.58
CA GLN A 297 2.33 10.86 20.03
C GLN A 297 2.46 9.43 20.56
N ASP A 298 1.65 8.51 20.04
CA ASP A 298 1.71 7.12 20.47
C ASP A 298 2.97 6.40 19.97
N LEU A 299 3.41 6.64 18.72
CA LEU A 299 4.69 6.15 18.20
C LEU A 299 5.87 6.60 19.08
N ARG A 300 5.87 7.88 19.49
CA ARG A 300 6.90 8.43 20.37
C ARG A 300 6.90 7.72 21.72
N ARG A 301 5.74 7.57 22.35
CA ARG A 301 5.60 6.88 23.64
C ARG A 301 6.13 5.45 23.56
N ILE A 302 5.71 4.69 22.54
CA ILE A 302 6.17 3.30 22.36
C ILE A 302 7.67 3.24 22.13
N ASN A 303 8.24 4.19 21.38
CA ASN A 303 9.68 4.27 21.20
C ASN A 303 10.43 4.55 22.51
N GLU A 304 9.93 5.46 23.33
CA GLU A 304 10.50 5.79 24.64
C GLU A 304 10.46 4.58 25.58
N ASP A 305 9.35 3.83 25.60
CA ASP A 305 9.21 2.58 26.37
C ASP A 305 10.17 1.50 25.85
N TRP A 306 10.27 1.32 24.53
CA TRP A 306 11.19 0.38 23.89
C TRP A 306 12.66 0.66 24.21
N ASN A 307 13.04 1.93 24.24
CA ASN A 307 14.42 2.34 24.50
C ASN A 307 14.87 2.12 25.95
N ARG A 308 13.93 2.01 26.89
CA ARG A 308 14.22 1.66 28.30
C ARG A 308 14.57 0.19 28.48
N LEU A 309 14.15 -0.68 27.55
CA LEU A 309 14.43 -2.11 27.61
C LEU A 309 15.90 -2.41 27.25
N SER A 310 16.48 -3.39 27.93
CA SER A 310 17.76 -4.02 27.57
C SER A 310 17.63 -4.75 26.23
N ARG A 311 18.77 -5.17 25.66
CA ARG A 311 18.76 -5.95 24.41
C ARG A 311 18.03 -7.28 24.60
N GLU A 312 18.28 -7.95 25.70
CA GLU A 312 17.68 -9.25 26.05
C GLU A 312 16.16 -9.12 26.25
N GLU A 313 15.70 -8.04 26.90
CA GLU A 313 14.28 -7.74 27.07
C GLU A 313 13.59 -7.45 25.73
N ARG A 314 14.24 -6.73 24.81
CA ARG A 314 13.71 -6.49 23.46
C ARG A 314 13.59 -7.78 22.65
N ILE A 315 14.61 -8.64 22.71
CA ILE A 315 14.57 -9.94 22.05
C ILE A 315 13.42 -10.78 22.63
N ALA A 316 13.29 -10.86 23.96
CA ALA A 316 12.22 -11.59 24.64
C ALA A 316 10.81 -11.02 24.35
N LEU A 317 10.68 -9.71 24.17
CA LEU A 317 9.43 -9.08 23.79
C LEU A 317 9.04 -9.38 22.34
N ASN A 318 9.96 -9.22 21.38
CA ASN A 318 9.74 -9.56 19.97
C ASN A 318 9.43 -11.05 19.79
N ALA A 319 10.14 -11.89 20.52
CA ALA A 319 9.89 -13.31 20.69
C ALA A 319 8.44 -13.63 21.05
N GLN A 320 7.97 -13.06 22.16
CA GLN A 320 6.66 -13.33 22.72
C GLN A 320 5.53 -12.73 21.88
N ARG A 321 5.74 -11.52 21.34
CA ARG A 321 4.65 -10.70 20.77
C ARG A 321 4.72 -10.52 19.26
N GLY A 322 5.86 -10.79 18.63
CA GLY A 322 6.10 -10.52 17.22
C GLY A 322 5.90 -9.04 16.89
N ASP A 323 4.94 -8.76 16.01
CA ASP A 323 4.53 -7.43 15.58
C ASP A 323 3.34 -6.86 16.38
N ALA A 324 2.89 -7.54 17.44
CA ALA A 324 1.86 -7.02 18.31
C ALA A 324 2.40 -5.89 19.20
N PRO A 325 1.79 -4.68 19.17
CA PRO A 325 2.21 -3.57 20.02
C PRO A 325 2.04 -3.88 21.51
N PRO A 326 2.73 -3.14 22.40
CA PRO A 326 2.53 -3.25 23.84
C PRO A 326 1.07 -3.03 24.24
N GLU A 327 0.59 -3.81 25.21
CA GLU A 327 -0.80 -3.72 25.67
C GLU A 327 -1.03 -2.40 26.41
N ASN A 328 -1.88 -1.57 25.84
CA ASN A 328 -2.28 -0.31 26.45
C ASN A 328 -3.60 0.13 25.82
N GLU A 329 -4.70 0.07 26.57
CA GLU A 329 -6.02 0.47 26.06
C GLU A 329 -6.10 1.97 25.71
N ASN A 330 -5.14 2.80 26.15
CA ASN A 330 -5.04 4.22 25.74
C ASN A 330 -4.14 4.43 24.51
N SER A 331 -3.55 3.37 23.95
CA SER A 331 -2.69 3.43 22.77
C SER A 331 -3.54 3.27 21.51
N ALA A 332 -3.54 4.28 20.65
CA ALA A 332 -4.17 4.23 19.34
C ALA A 332 -3.65 3.06 18.50
N ILE A 333 -2.33 2.79 18.56
CA ILE A 333 -1.71 1.68 17.82
C ILE A 333 -2.19 0.33 18.35
N TYR A 334 -2.27 0.15 19.68
CA TYR A 334 -2.80 -1.07 20.27
C TYR A 334 -4.28 -1.29 19.92
N GLN A 335 -5.12 -0.24 19.98
CA GLN A 335 -6.52 -0.31 19.59
C GLN A 335 -6.70 -0.66 18.11
N LEU A 336 -5.89 -0.07 17.23
CA LEU A 336 -5.87 -0.41 15.80
C LEU A 336 -5.50 -1.88 15.59
N TRP A 337 -4.44 -2.35 16.26
CA TRP A 337 -4.03 -3.76 16.16
C TRP A 337 -5.13 -4.70 16.66
N LYS A 338 -5.73 -4.41 17.82
CA LYS A 338 -6.83 -5.18 18.40
C LYS A 338 -8.05 -5.26 17.48
N LYS A 339 -8.36 -4.18 16.76
CA LYS A 339 -9.46 -4.13 15.79
C LYS A 339 -9.18 -4.97 14.53
N HIS A 340 -7.96 -4.89 14.00
CA HIS A 340 -7.66 -5.35 12.63
C HIS A 340 -6.97 -6.71 12.56
N ASP A 341 -6.26 -7.13 13.61
CA ASP A 341 -5.53 -8.39 13.67
C ASP A 341 -5.85 -9.12 14.99
N GLY A 342 -5.56 -8.47 16.12
CA GLY A 342 -5.93 -8.91 17.47
C GLY A 342 -5.32 -10.24 17.92
N LYS A 343 -4.44 -10.82 17.10
CA LYS A 343 -3.78 -12.10 17.34
C LYS A 343 -2.29 -11.88 17.46
N ILE A 344 -1.74 -12.34 18.58
CA ILE A 344 -0.30 -12.35 18.75
C ILE A 344 0.25 -13.44 17.84
N ASN A 345 1.16 -13.05 16.94
CA ASN A 345 1.93 -13.96 16.11
C ASN A 345 3.37 -13.94 16.64
N PRO A 346 3.73 -14.82 17.59
CA PRO A 346 5.08 -14.86 18.13
C PRO A 346 6.07 -14.98 16.98
N SER A 347 7.16 -14.22 17.02
CA SER A 347 8.20 -14.38 16.00
C SER A 347 8.67 -15.83 16.05
N THR A 348 8.75 -16.50 14.90
CA THR A 348 9.38 -17.82 14.81
C THR A 348 10.84 -17.62 15.19
N HIS A 349 11.14 -17.85 16.47
CA HIS A 349 12.47 -17.72 17.05
C HIS A 349 13.52 -18.43 16.19
N ARG A 350 14.75 -17.94 16.28
CA ARG A 350 15.97 -18.63 15.82
C ARG A 350 16.00 -20.12 16.21
N GLU A 351 15.38 -20.47 17.34
CA GLU A 351 15.22 -21.86 17.76
C GLU A 351 14.49 -22.74 16.75
N ILE A 352 13.42 -22.29 16.10
CA ILE A 352 12.73 -23.10 15.06
C ILE A 352 13.52 -23.08 13.76
N VAL A 353 14.12 -21.92 13.44
CA VAL A 353 14.89 -21.72 12.21
C VAL A 353 16.09 -22.67 12.12
N ASP A 354 16.77 -22.91 13.25
CA ASP A 354 17.96 -23.76 13.32
C ASP A 354 17.66 -25.16 13.90
N ARG A 355 16.40 -25.46 14.29
CA ARG A 355 15.96 -26.81 14.65
C ARG A 355 15.99 -27.73 13.44
N LYS A 356 16.37 -28.98 13.67
CA LYS A 356 16.35 -30.02 12.63
C LYS A 356 14.91 -30.49 12.42
N LEU A 357 14.52 -30.55 11.16
CA LEU A 357 13.25 -31.03 10.65
C LEU A 357 13.50 -32.25 9.77
N VAL A 358 12.52 -33.13 9.69
CA VAL A 358 12.44 -34.18 8.67
C VAL A 358 11.12 -34.08 7.91
N ASP A 359 11.16 -34.45 6.63
CA ASP A 359 9.98 -34.48 5.76
C ASP A 359 9.30 -35.84 5.85
N LEU A 360 8.14 -35.90 6.50
CA LEU A 360 7.40 -37.14 6.70
C LEU A 360 6.72 -37.67 5.45
N SER A 361 6.65 -36.87 4.37
CA SER A 361 6.11 -37.33 3.09
C SER A 361 7.06 -38.30 2.38
N LEU A 362 8.35 -38.32 2.77
CA LEU A 362 9.36 -39.21 2.22
C LEU A 362 9.42 -40.55 2.97
N PRO A 363 9.79 -41.66 2.28
CA PRO A 363 10.12 -42.93 2.94
C PRO A 363 11.17 -42.75 4.03
N LYS A 364 11.10 -43.54 5.12
CA LYS A 364 11.99 -43.38 6.30
C LYS A 364 13.48 -43.41 5.94
N GLU A 365 13.84 -44.17 4.92
CA GLU A 365 15.21 -44.34 4.43
C GLU A 365 15.74 -43.06 3.72
N GLU A 366 14.84 -42.18 3.27
CA GLU A 366 15.14 -40.94 2.56
C GLU A 366 14.94 -39.68 3.44
N GLN A 367 14.48 -39.84 4.69
CA GLN A 367 14.29 -38.75 5.63
C GLN A 367 15.64 -38.23 6.15
N VAL A 368 16.17 -37.21 5.47
CA VAL A 368 17.41 -36.52 5.88
C VAL A 368 17.05 -35.30 6.72
N PRO A 369 17.60 -35.16 7.95
CA PRO A 369 17.38 -33.96 8.76
C PRO A 369 17.96 -32.70 8.10
N PHE A 370 17.17 -31.64 8.01
CA PHE A 370 17.57 -30.31 7.53
C PHE A 370 17.06 -29.22 8.47
N THR A 371 17.63 -28.02 8.45
CA THR A 371 17.08 -26.92 9.27
C THR A 371 15.93 -26.22 8.55
N PHE A 372 15.01 -25.59 9.28
CA PHE A 372 13.97 -24.76 8.65
C PHE A 372 14.60 -23.66 7.78
N ARG A 373 15.77 -23.12 8.16
CA ARG A 373 16.57 -22.23 7.32
C ARG A 373 16.94 -22.85 5.97
N ASP A 374 17.48 -24.07 5.97
CA ASP A 374 17.88 -24.77 4.74
C ASP A 374 16.66 -25.02 3.84
N PHE A 375 15.53 -25.39 4.45
CA PHE A 375 14.27 -25.56 3.74
C PHE A 375 13.81 -24.27 3.06
N MET A 376 13.79 -23.16 3.81
CA MET A 376 13.40 -21.85 3.27
C MET A 376 14.35 -21.42 2.15
N GLN A 377 15.67 -21.63 2.30
CA GLN A 377 16.64 -21.34 1.25
C GLN A 377 16.44 -22.21 0.00
N LYS A 378 16.16 -23.50 0.16
CA LYS A 378 15.85 -24.42 -0.94
C LYS A 378 14.59 -23.98 -1.69
N LYS A 379 13.51 -23.65 -0.98
CA LYS A 379 12.27 -23.14 -1.57
C LYS A 379 12.48 -21.79 -2.27
N ALA A 380 13.26 -20.87 -1.70
CA ALA A 380 13.63 -19.63 -2.38
C ALA A 380 14.33 -19.88 -3.71
N LYS A 381 15.29 -20.83 -3.73
CA LYS A 381 16.02 -21.21 -4.93
C LYS A 381 15.10 -21.85 -5.97
N GLU A 382 14.19 -22.72 -5.54
CA GLU A 382 13.18 -23.34 -6.39
C GLU A 382 12.27 -22.29 -7.05
N ILE A 383 11.77 -21.33 -6.26
CA ILE A 383 10.95 -20.22 -6.76
C ILE A 383 11.74 -19.37 -7.76
N ARG A 384 12.99 -19.01 -7.44
CA ARG A 384 13.86 -18.20 -8.33
C ARG A 384 14.13 -18.89 -9.67
N ASN A 385 14.26 -20.21 -9.67
CA ASN A 385 14.48 -20.99 -10.87
C ASN A 385 13.18 -21.31 -11.63
N GLY A 386 12.02 -20.98 -11.04
CA GLY A 386 10.71 -21.23 -11.61
C GLY A 386 10.51 -20.55 -12.97
N LYS A 387 9.78 -21.21 -13.86
CA LYS A 387 9.45 -20.69 -15.18
C LYS A 387 8.37 -19.61 -15.05
N ARG A 388 8.68 -18.39 -15.52
CA ARG A 388 7.69 -17.30 -15.59
C ARG A 388 6.53 -17.68 -16.50
N LEU A 389 5.30 -17.44 -16.02
CA LEU A 389 4.10 -17.68 -16.81
C LEU A 389 3.89 -16.56 -17.85
N THR A 390 3.54 -16.97 -19.06
CA THR A 390 3.08 -16.07 -20.13
C THR A 390 1.77 -15.39 -19.75
N GLN A 391 1.41 -14.32 -20.47
CA GLN A 391 0.14 -13.64 -20.24
C GLN A 391 -1.06 -14.58 -20.48
N ARG A 392 -0.98 -15.41 -21.54
CA ARG A 392 -2.05 -16.37 -21.87
C ARG A 392 -2.23 -17.42 -20.77
N GLU A 393 -1.15 -18.01 -20.28
CA GLU A 393 -1.21 -18.99 -19.18
C GLU A 393 -1.81 -18.35 -17.91
N ARG A 394 -1.51 -17.08 -17.63
CA ARG A 394 -2.11 -16.33 -16.52
C ARG A 394 -3.60 -16.08 -16.71
N GLU A 395 -4.02 -15.72 -17.92
CA GLU A 395 -5.44 -15.52 -18.24
C GLU A 395 -6.24 -16.84 -18.14
N GLU A 396 -5.65 -17.95 -18.61
CA GLU A 396 -6.22 -19.29 -18.46
C GLU A 396 -6.32 -19.71 -16.97
N LEU A 397 -5.26 -19.47 -16.18
CA LEU A 397 -5.28 -19.69 -14.73
C LEU A 397 -6.36 -18.87 -14.02
N ASN A 398 -6.48 -17.59 -14.34
CA ASN A 398 -7.52 -16.73 -13.77
C ASN A 398 -8.94 -17.17 -14.17
N GLY A 399 -9.10 -17.78 -15.35
CA GLY A 399 -10.38 -18.35 -15.80
C GLY A 399 -10.73 -19.69 -15.15
N ILE A 400 -9.73 -20.48 -14.76
CA ILE A 400 -9.88 -21.77 -14.07
C ILE A 400 -10.10 -21.56 -12.57
N HIS A 401 -9.35 -20.64 -11.98
CA HIS A 401 -9.42 -20.31 -10.57
C HIS A 401 -10.37 -19.15 -10.35
N ASN A 402 -11.66 -19.46 -10.15
CA ASN A 402 -12.67 -18.53 -9.60
C ASN A 402 -12.33 -18.12 -8.14
N GLY A 403 -11.13 -17.59 -7.89
CA GLY A 403 -10.66 -17.08 -6.61
C GLY A 403 -10.47 -18.12 -5.49
N LYS A 404 -10.38 -19.43 -5.80
CA LYS A 404 -10.40 -20.49 -4.78
C LYS A 404 -9.05 -21.11 -4.40
N ASP A 405 -8.05 -21.10 -5.27
CA ASP A 405 -6.70 -21.54 -4.91
C ASP A 405 -5.75 -20.36 -5.02
N PRO A 406 -5.35 -19.74 -3.89
CA PRO A 406 -4.37 -18.68 -3.90
C PRO A 406 -3.00 -19.25 -4.28
N THR A 407 -2.09 -18.35 -4.63
CA THR A 407 -0.67 -18.66 -4.71
C THR A 407 -0.21 -19.44 -3.47
N THR A 408 0.44 -20.60 -3.65
CA THR A 408 0.88 -21.42 -2.50
C THR A 408 2.13 -20.85 -1.81
N MET A 409 2.85 -19.94 -2.49
CA MET A 409 4.06 -19.31 -1.98
C MET A 409 4.19 -17.85 -2.44
N LEU A 410 4.60 -16.97 -1.52
CA LEU A 410 4.84 -15.56 -1.78
C LEU A 410 6.25 -15.18 -1.34
N MET A 411 7.08 -14.69 -2.26
CA MET A 411 8.44 -14.23 -1.96
C MET A 411 8.54 -12.71 -2.15
N PHE A 412 8.91 -11.99 -1.09
CA PHE A 412 9.31 -10.58 -1.16
C PHE A 412 10.82 -10.48 -1.17
N ARG A 413 11.35 -9.65 -2.07
CA ARG A 413 12.76 -9.26 -2.06
C ARG A 413 12.83 -7.75 -1.89
N LYS A 414 13.57 -7.30 -0.89
CA LYS A 414 13.71 -5.89 -0.53
C LYS A 414 15.15 -5.54 -0.28
N THR A 415 15.49 -4.28 -0.51
CA THR A 415 16.78 -3.71 -0.10
C THR A 415 16.57 -2.87 1.15
N VAL A 416 17.21 -3.23 2.26
CA VAL A 416 17.09 -2.56 3.56
C VAL A 416 18.47 -2.22 4.11
N ASN A 417 18.61 -1.00 4.63
CA ASN A 417 19.82 -0.57 5.31
C ASN A 417 20.11 -1.46 6.54
N ARG A 418 21.36 -1.94 6.66
CA ARG A 418 21.83 -2.79 7.77
C ARG A 418 21.53 -2.25 9.17
N GLU A 419 21.64 -0.95 9.40
CA GLU A 419 21.36 -0.36 10.70
C GLU A 419 19.87 -0.47 11.06
N ARG A 420 18.96 -0.36 10.06
CA ARG A 420 17.53 -0.58 10.29
C ARG A 420 17.23 -2.03 10.59
N LEU A 421 17.85 -2.97 9.87
CA LEU A 421 17.71 -4.39 10.14
C LEU A 421 18.07 -4.72 11.60
N ARG A 422 19.15 -4.14 12.15
CA ARG A 422 19.50 -4.31 13.58
C ARG A 422 18.44 -3.77 14.54
N LYS A 423 17.75 -2.68 14.19
CA LYS A 423 16.70 -2.10 15.02
C LYS A 423 15.42 -2.94 15.00
N TRP A 424 15.09 -3.53 13.86
CA TRP A 424 13.92 -4.40 13.71
C TRP A 424 14.15 -5.78 14.32
N TYR A 425 15.38 -6.28 14.15
CA TYR A 425 15.81 -7.63 14.55
C TYR A 425 17.03 -7.53 15.48
N PRO A 426 16.84 -7.14 16.76
CA PRO A 426 17.93 -6.99 17.73
C PRO A 426 18.74 -8.27 17.98
N GLU A 427 18.20 -9.42 17.58
CA GLU A 427 18.84 -10.73 17.62
C GLU A 427 19.89 -10.95 16.50
N LEU A 428 19.89 -10.16 15.42
CA LEU A 428 20.87 -10.29 14.35
C LEU A 428 22.27 -9.91 14.84
N THR A 429 23.26 -10.74 14.48
CA THR A 429 24.68 -10.48 14.74
C THR A 429 25.35 -9.83 13.53
N ASP A 430 26.55 -9.27 13.72
CA ASP A 430 27.35 -8.74 12.61
C ASP A 430 27.63 -9.80 11.54
N SER A 431 27.90 -11.04 11.97
CA SER A 431 28.12 -12.16 11.06
C SER A 431 26.86 -12.52 10.25
N ASP A 432 25.67 -12.36 10.82
CA ASP A 432 24.42 -12.60 10.09
C ASP A 432 24.24 -11.56 8.97
N LEU A 433 24.57 -10.29 9.26
CA LEU A 433 24.46 -9.17 8.32
C LEU A 433 25.58 -9.16 7.26
N GLU A 434 26.70 -9.83 7.52
CA GLU A 434 27.80 -10.01 6.57
C GLU A 434 27.55 -11.13 5.56
N LYS A 435 26.81 -12.18 5.96
CA LYS A 435 26.47 -13.32 5.08
C LYS A 435 25.39 -12.99 4.06
N GLU A 436 24.51 -12.04 4.36
CA GLU A 436 23.59 -11.46 3.38
C GLU A 436 24.35 -10.39 2.58
N ASN A 437 24.51 -10.60 1.26
CA ASN A 437 25.13 -9.60 0.38
C ASN A 437 24.45 -8.23 0.60
N SER A 438 25.27 -7.20 0.75
CA SER A 438 25.25 -6.25 1.87
C SER A 438 24.04 -5.34 2.11
N ASN A 439 22.92 -5.44 1.41
CA ASN A 439 21.70 -4.67 1.73
C ASN A 439 20.40 -5.39 1.35
N GLU A 440 20.41 -6.65 0.93
CA GLU A 440 19.20 -7.33 0.46
C GLU A 440 18.62 -8.28 1.52
N GLN A 441 17.34 -8.08 1.86
CA GLN A 441 16.55 -9.02 2.66
C GLN A 441 15.53 -9.73 1.75
N SER A 442 15.50 -11.06 1.80
CA SER A 442 14.44 -11.85 1.17
C SER A 442 13.53 -12.44 2.23
N GLU A 443 12.24 -12.13 2.19
CA GLU A 443 11.23 -12.75 3.03
C GLU A 443 10.38 -13.71 2.20
N ILE A 444 10.32 -14.97 2.62
CA ILE A 444 9.47 -15.98 1.98
C ILE A 444 8.32 -16.27 2.94
N TYR A 445 7.10 -16.19 2.41
CA TYR A 445 5.88 -16.60 3.06
C TYR A 445 5.41 -17.87 2.37
N LEU A 446 5.23 -18.92 3.16
CA LEU A 446 4.72 -20.21 2.71
C LEU A 446 3.31 -20.40 3.25
N ASP A 447 2.42 -20.98 2.43
CA ASP A 447 1.12 -21.45 2.88
C ASP A 447 1.30 -22.56 3.95
N PRO A 448 0.50 -22.57 5.04
CA PRO A 448 0.41 -23.67 6.00
C PRO A 448 0.46 -25.09 5.42
N GLU A 449 -0.10 -25.32 4.24
CA GLU A 449 -0.07 -26.65 3.62
C GLU A 449 1.35 -27.12 3.23
N GLU A 450 2.28 -26.21 2.94
CA GLU A 450 3.63 -26.54 2.46
C GLU A 450 4.58 -27.05 3.56
N TYR A 451 4.19 -26.93 4.84
CA TYR A 451 4.98 -27.41 5.97
C TYR A 451 4.20 -28.33 6.93
N ARG A 452 2.97 -28.74 6.57
CA ARG A 452 2.15 -29.63 7.39
C ARG A 452 2.79 -30.99 7.67
N ASP A 453 3.67 -31.43 6.76
CA ASP A 453 4.34 -32.74 6.80
C ASP A 453 5.77 -32.64 7.38
N LEU A 454 6.19 -31.46 7.86
CA LEU A 454 7.49 -31.25 8.51
C LEU A 454 7.38 -31.48 10.02
N LEU A 455 8.23 -32.36 10.57
CA LEU A 455 8.27 -32.64 12.01
C LEU A 455 9.59 -32.19 12.62
N ILE A 456 9.51 -31.45 13.73
CA ILE A 456 10.68 -31.04 14.54
C ILE A 456 11.27 -32.27 15.21
N CYS A 457 12.54 -32.56 14.92
CA CYS A 457 13.31 -33.64 15.53
C CYS A 457 13.76 -33.35 16.96
#